data_AF-A0A7C4X3H2-F1
#
_entry.id   AF-A0A7C4X3H2-F1
#
_cell.length_a   1.000
_cell.length_b   1.000
_cell.length_c   1.000
_cell.angle_alpha   90.00
_cell.angle_beta   90.00
_cell.angle_gamma   90.00
#
_symmetry.space_group_name_H-M   'P 1'
#
loop_
_entity.id
_entity.type
_entity.pdbx_description
1 polymer ?
#
loop_
_entity_poly.entity_id
_entity_poly.type
_entity_poly.pdbx_seq_one_letter_code
_entity_poly.pdbx_strand_id
1 'polypeptide(L)'
;MVTSEAPLVSAAFNLSPLFGLVMAFSSIIASLGSLNAAVIASSRTLYSLSRDEHIPKVFESIHSSFRTPYFALLFTFILTLLLLFMFHLELLVYISDLGYLLGLTIINPAGLVIRKKKGNHFKLNILIPILALISTLVVLPTISRTAMIVGVILTAIGCTLAVAERIIKTRRRGISR
;
A
#
# COMPACT_ATOMS: atom_id res chain seq x y z
N MET A 1 11.36 29.90 -3.33
CA MET A 1 10.47 29.77 -4.51
C MET A 1 10.04 28.30 -4.65
N VAL A 2 9.08 27.86 -3.82
CA VAL A 2 8.29 26.63 -4.01
C VAL A 2 6.92 26.95 -3.40
N THR A 3 6.04 27.58 -4.17
CA THR A 3 4.72 28.04 -3.66
C THR A 3 3.56 27.60 -4.56
N SER A 4 3.81 26.74 -5.54
CA SER A 4 2.75 26.19 -6.40
C SER A 4 2.52 24.73 -6.06
N GLU A 5 1.27 24.37 -5.76
CA GLU A 5 0.83 22.98 -5.54
C GLU A 5 0.93 22.13 -6.82
N ALA A 6 1.01 22.76 -7.99
CA ALA A 6 1.16 22.10 -9.28
C ALA A 6 2.36 22.70 -10.06
N PRO A 7 3.61 22.47 -9.61
CA PRO A 7 4.79 23.13 -10.17
C PRO A 7 4.99 22.82 -11.65
N LEU A 8 4.63 21.60 -12.09
CA LEU A 8 4.70 21.17 -13.48
C LEU A 8 3.72 21.94 -14.38
N VAL A 9 2.49 22.13 -13.92
CA VAL A 9 1.45 22.87 -14.66
C VAL A 9 1.80 24.36 -14.69
N SER A 10 2.25 24.93 -13.56
CA SER A 10 2.72 26.31 -13.51
C SER A 10 3.91 26.57 -14.43
N ALA A 11 4.88 25.64 -14.52
CA ALA A 11 5.98 25.75 -15.46
C ALA A 11 5.48 25.71 -16.93
N ALA A 12 4.51 24.86 -17.24
CA ALA A 12 3.93 24.76 -18.59
C ALA A 12 3.20 26.05 -19.03
N PHE A 13 2.52 26.73 -18.11
CA PHE A 13 1.90 28.03 -18.39
C PHE A 13 2.90 29.13 -18.73
N ASN A 14 4.13 29.07 -18.18
CA ASN A 14 5.18 30.03 -18.54
C ASN A 14 5.72 29.81 -19.97
N LEU A 15 5.55 28.61 -20.54
CA LEU A 15 5.95 28.30 -21.92
C LEU A 15 4.88 28.74 -22.92
N SER A 16 3.63 28.32 -22.69
CA SER A 16 2.47 28.73 -23.49
C SER A 16 1.16 28.36 -22.78
N PRO A 17 0.10 29.18 -22.88
CA PRO A 17 -1.20 28.91 -22.28
C PRO A 17 -1.82 27.57 -22.73
N LEU A 18 -1.62 27.18 -24.00
CA LEU A 18 -2.14 25.92 -24.53
C LEU A 18 -1.45 24.71 -23.86
N PHE A 19 -0.14 24.80 -23.67
CA PHE A 19 0.64 23.74 -23.00
C PHE A 19 0.25 23.60 -21.53
N GLY A 20 0.04 24.71 -20.81
CA GLY A 20 -0.46 24.68 -19.44
C GLY A 20 -1.80 23.95 -19.30
N LEU A 21 -2.73 24.21 -20.22
CA LEU A 21 -4.04 23.57 -20.24
C LEU A 21 -3.93 22.07 -20.55
N VAL A 22 -3.17 21.67 -21.57
CA VAL A 22 -2.95 20.24 -21.91
C VAL A 22 -2.33 19.49 -20.72
N MET A 23 -1.35 20.08 -20.03
CA MET A 23 -0.72 19.49 -18.86
C MET A 23 -1.66 19.37 -17.66
N ALA A 24 -2.54 20.34 -17.45
CA ALA A 24 -3.56 20.25 -16.41
C ALA A 24 -4.54 19.09 -16.67
N PHE A 25 -5.06 18.99 -17.90
CA PHE A 25 -5.96 17.89 -18.27
C PHE A 25 -5.29 16.52 -18.20
N SER A 26 -4.05 16.40 -18.68
CA SER A 26 -3.31 15.13 -18.61
C SER A 26 -3.03 14.71 -17.17
N SER A 27 -2.70 15.67 -16.29
CA SER A 27 -2.49 15.41 -14.87
C SER A 27 -3.76 14.87 -14.19
N ILE A 28 -4.93 15.46 -14.49
CA ILE A 28 -6.21 15.00 -13.92
C ILE A 28 -6.51 13.56 -14.36
N ILE A 29 -6.37 13.27 -15.66
CA ILE A 29 -6.61 11.93 -16.21
C ILE A 29 -5.64 10.92 -15.60
N ALA A 30 -4.36 11.27 -15.47
CA ALA A 30 -3.34 10.43 -14.85
C ALA A 30 -3.67 10.13 -13.38
N SER A 31 -4.00 11.15 -12.59
CA SER A 31 -4.38 10.99 -11.18
C SER A 31 -5.62 10.11 -11.00
N LEU A 32 -6.64 10.26 -11.85
CA LEU A 32 -7.83 9.41 -11.84
C LEU A 32 -7.48 7.95 -12.15
N GLY A 33 -6.60 7.71 -13.13
CA GLY A 33 -6.10 6.38 -13.45
C GLY A 33 -5.36 5.72 -12.27
N SER A 34 -4.46 6.46 -11.63
CA SER A 34 -3.72 6.00 -10.45
C SER A 34 -4.65 5.71 -9.27
N LEU A 35 -5.64 6.57 -9.01
CA LEU A 35 -6.63 6.38 -7.94
C LEU A 35 -7.43 5.09 -8.17
N ASN A 36 -7.94 4.88 -9.39
CA ASN A 36 -8.69 3.68 -9.74
C ASN A 36 -7.85 2.40 -9.55
N ALA A 37 -6.60 2.41 -10.02
CA ALA A 37 -5.67 1.29 -9.84
C ALA A 37 -5.42 0.99 -8.35
N ALA A 38 -5.21 2.03 -7.53
CA ALA A 38 -4.98 1.89 -6.10
C ALA A 38 -6.19 1.30 -5.36
N VAL A 39 -7.40 1.78 -5.64
CA VAL A 39 -8.64 1.27 -5.02
C VAL A 39 -8.88 -0.19 -5.40
N ILE A 40 -8.68 -0.55 -6.67
CA ILE A 40 -8.81 -1.93 -7.13
C ILE A 40 -7.77 -2.83 -6.45
N ALA A 41 -6.50 -2.43 -6.39
CA ALA A 41 -5.45 -3.20 -5.74
C ALA A 41 -5.78 -3.46 -4.26
N SER A 42 -6.17 -2.42 -3.52
CA SER A 42 -6.56 -2.50 -2.10
C SER A 42 -7.78 -3.37 -1.86
N SER A 43 -8.79 -3.33 -2.74
CA SER A 43 -9.96 -4.20 -2.61
C SER A 43 -9.61 -5.68 -2.80
N ARG A 44 -8.66 -6.00 -3.69
CA ARG A 44 -8.20 -7.37 -3.95
C ARG A 44 -7.33 -7.91 -2.83
N THR A 45 -6.49 -7.08 -2.21
CA THR A 45 -5.72 -7.49 -1.04
C THR A 45 -6.64 -7.81 0.13
N LEU A 46 -7.64 -6.97 0.42
CA LEU A 46 -8.66 -7.26 1.44
C LEU A 46 -9.45 -8.54 1.15
N TYR A 47 -9.88 -8.73 -0.10
CA TYR A 47 -10.55 -9.97 -0.52
C TYR A 47 -9.66 -11.21 -0.27
N SER A 48 -8.37 -11.15 -0.63
CA SER A 48 -7.44 -12.25 -0.40
C SER A 48 -7.23 -12.54 1.09
N LEU A 49 -7.15 -11.51 1.92
CA LEU A 49 -7.01 -11.63 3.38
C LEU A 49 -8.26 -12.24 4.03
N SER A 50 -9.45 -11.87 3.53
CA SER A 50 -10.73 -12.47 3.94
C SER A 50 -10.80 -13.95 3.57
N ARG A 51 -10.34 -14.32 2.36
CA ARG A 51 -10.33 -15.71 1.89
C ARG A 51 -9.41 -16.60 2.72
N ASP A 52 -8.31 -16.04 3.25
CA ASP A 52 -7.39 -16.73 4.14
C ASP A 52 -7.87 -16.75 5.63
N GLU A 53 -9.10 -16.27 5.87
CA GLU A 53 -9.77 -16.15 7.18
C GLU A 53 -9.05 -15.24 8.20
N HIS A 54 -8.33 -14.21 7.73
CA HIS A 54 -7.73 -13.19 8.59
C HIS A 54 -8.69 -12.00 8.85
N ILE A 55 -9.70 -11.82 7.99
CA ILE A 55 -10.66 -10.70 8.09
C ILE A 55 -12.08 -11.28 7.95
N PRO A 56 -13.14 -10.66 8.53
CA PRO A 56 -14.51 -11.13 8.42
C PRO A 56 -14.96 -11.48 6.99
N LYS A 57 -15.70 -12.59 6.86
CA LYS A 57 -16.14 -13.17 5.57
C LYS A 57 -16.98 -12.25 4.68
N VAL A 58 -17.48 -11.13 5.21
CA VAL A 58 -18.23 -10.12 4.46
C VAL A 58 -17.40 -9.56 3.28
N PHE A 59 -16.07 -9.47 3.45
CA PHE A 59 -15.16 -8.98 2.41
C PHE A 59 -14.87 -10.00 1.30
N GLU A 60 -15.31 -11.25 1.45
CA GLU A 60 -15.22 -12.29 0.43
C GLU A 60 -16.37 -12.23 -0.59
N SER A 61 -17.40 -11.42 -0.34
CA SER A 61 -18.57 -11.35 -1.23
C SER A 61 -18.21 -10.77 -2.60
N ILE A 62 -18.44 -11.56 -3.65
CA ILE A 62 -18.21 -11.19 -5.04
C ILE A 62 -19.55 -10.88 -5.71
N HIS A 63 -19.61 -9.80 -6.48
CA HIS A 63 -20.77 -9.46 -7.30
C HIS A 63 -20.97 -10.50 -8.43
N SER A 64 -22.19 -11.01 -8.61
CA SER A 64 -22.50 -12.10 -9.56
C SER A 64 -22.15 -11.76 -11.02
N SER A 65 -22.54 -10.58 -11.51
CA SER A 65 -22.28 -10.16 -12.90
C SER A 65 -20.85 -9.64 -13.15
N PHE A 66 -20.34 -8.75 -12.29
CA PHE A 66 -19.04 -8.09 -12.51
C PHE A 66 -17.84 -8.86 -11.96
N ARG A 67 -18.08 -9.90 -11.15
CA ARG A 67 -17.03 -10.71 -10.49
C ARG A 67 -16.02 -9.87 -9.68
N THR A 68 -16.48 -8.75 -9.13
CA THR A 68 -15.69 -7.83 -8.30
C THR A 68 -16.07 -7.93 -6.82
N PRO A 69 -15.10 -7.83 -5.88
CA PRO A 69 -15.39 -7.80 -4.45
C PRO A 69 -15.95 -6.42 -4.06
N TYR A 70 -17.26 -6.22 -4.25
CA TYR A 70 -17.89 -4.90 -4.16
C TYR A 70 -17.89 -4.31 -2.73
N PHE A 71 -18.08 -5.14 -1.70
CA PHE A 71 -17.99 -4.68 -0.31
C PHE A 71 -16.58 -4.22 0.05
N ALA A 72 -15.54 -4.96 -0.36
CA ALA A 72 -14.17 -4.56 -0.14
C ALA A 72 -13.83 -3.25 -0.87
N LEU A 73 -14.35 -3.07 -2.09
CA LEU A 73 -14.17 -1.85 -2.87
C LEU A 73 -14.87 -0.64 -2.23
N LEU A 74 -16.14 -0.77 -1.82
CA LEU A 74 -16.86 0.32 -1.17
C LEU A 74 -16.21 0.68 0.17
N PHE A 75 -15.80 -0.32 0.94
CA PHE A 75 -15.13 -0.10 2.21
C PHE A 75 -13.81 0.66 2.05
N THR A 76 -12.94 0.26 1.12
CA THR A 76 -11.67 0.98 0.89
C THR A 76 -11.90 2.40 0.40
N PHE A 77 -12.88 2.61 -0.48
CA PHE A 77 -13.23 3.92 -0.98
C PHE A 77 -13.74 4.84 0.14
N ILE A 78 -14.73 4.39 0.92
CA ILE A 78 -15.31 5.15 2.04
C ILE A 78 -14.24 5.43 3.10
N LEU A 79 -13.42 4.44 3.44
CA LEU A 79 -12.35 4.60 4.43
C LEU A 79 -11.32 5.63 3.96
N THR A 80 -10.93 5.61 2.69
CA THR A 80 -10.01 6.60 2.12
C THR A 80 -10.60 8.01 2.16
N LEU A 81 -11.88 8.16 1.79
CA LEU A 81 -12.58 9.44 1.84
C LEU A 81 -12.66 9.99 3.27
N LEU A 82 -12.98 9.13 4.24
CA LEU A 82 -13.05 9.49 5.66
C LEU A 82 -11.68 9.96 6.18
N LEU A 83 -10.62 9.23 5.85
CA LEU A 83 -9.25 9.60 6.24
C LEU A 83 -8.84 10.94 5.65
N LEU A 84 -9.18 11.21 4.38
CA LEU A 84 -8.93 12.52 3.76
C LEU A 84 -9.69 13.66 4.43
N PHE A 85 -10.88 13.41 4.97
CA PHE A 85 -11.67 14.43 5.66
C PHE A 85 -11.16 14.71 7.08
N MET A 86 -10.61 13.69 7.76
CA MET A 86 -10.16 13.81 9.16
C MET A 86 -8.72 14.29 9.30
N PHE A 87 -7.87 14.08 8.30
CA PHE A 87 -6.43 14.30 8.39
C PHE A 87 -5.88 15.11 7.21
N HIS A 88 -4.68 15.66 7.39
CA HIS A 88 -4.01 16.46 6.37
C HIS A 88 -3.38 15.55 5.31
N LEU A 89 -3.48 15.95 4.04
CA LEU A 89 -2.98 15.20 2.88
C LEU A 89 -1.50 14.84 3.04
N GLU A 90 -0.66 15.78 3.47
CA GLU A 90 0.77 15.56 3.70
C GLU A 90 1.04 14.43 4.70
N LEU A 91 0.32 14.40 5.82
CA LEU A 91 0.47 13.36 6.83
C LEU A 91 0.03 11.99 6.29
N LEU A 92 -1.05 11.94 5.51
CA LEU A 92 -1.52 10.71 4.86
C LEU A 92 -0.49 10.15 3.89
N VAL A 93 0.13 11.02 3.07
CA VAL A 93 1.18 10.63 2.12
C VAL A 93 2.36 10.05 2.88
N TYR A 94 2.84 10.73 3.93
CA TYR A 94 3.97 10.21 4.69
C TYR A 94 3.69 8.87 5.39
N ILE A 95 2.46 8.67 5.92
CA ILE A 95 2.08 7.37 6.51
C ILE A 95 2.00 6.28 5.43
N SER A 96 1.43 6.59 4.26
CA SER A 96 1.34 5.66 3.13
C SER A 96 2.74 5.24 2.66
N ASP A 97 3.66 6.19 2.51
CA ASP A 97 5.04 5.94 2.08
C ASP A 97 5.79 5.07 3.10
N LEU A 98 5.61 5.33 4.39
CA LEU A 98 6.18 4.47 5.44
C LEU A 98 5.62 3.06 5.38
N GLY A 99 4.30 2.91 5.25
CA GLY A 99 3.66 1.61 5.13
C GLY A 99 4.22 0.83 3.94
N TYR A 100 4.41 1.50 2.80
CA TYR A 100 5.01 0.91 1.60
C TYR A 100 6.47 0.49 1.83
N LEU A 101 7.32 1.35 2.40
CA LEU A 101 8.72 1.04 2.68
C LEU A 101 8.89 -0.09 3.70
N LEU A 102 8.07 -0.12 4.74
CA LEU A 102 8.06 -1.21 5.71
C LEU A 102 7.64 -2.53 5.05
N GLY A 103 6.61 -2.49 4.20
CA GLY A 103 6.22 -3.63 3.37
C GLY A 103 7.38 -4.17 2.54
N LEU A 104 8.11 -3.29 1.85
CA LEU A 104 9.30 -3.67 1.07
C LEU A 104 10.42 -4.23 1.95
N THR A 105 10.62 -3.68 3.15
CA THR A 105 11.63 -4.17 4.10
C THR A 105 11.34 -5.60 4.54
N ILE A 106 10.06 -6.00 4.62
CA ILE A 106 9.66 -7.38 4.92
C ILE A 106 9.71 -8.27 3.67
N ILE A 107 9.27 -7.78 2.52
CA ILE A 107 9.19 -8.54 1.25
C ILE A 107 10.58 -8.87 0.69
N ASN A 108 11.52 -7.93 0.73
CA ASN A 108 12.88 -8.11 0.20
C ASN A 108 13.61 -9.33 0.78
N PRO A 109 13.71 -9.52 2.12
CA PRO A 109 14.30 -10.72 2.70
C PRO A 109 13.42 -11.96 2.50
N ALA A 110 12.09 -11.83 2.45
CA ALA A 110 11.20 -12.97 2.17
C ALA A 110 11.49 -13.59 0.79
N GLY A 111 11.80 -12.77 -0.22
CA GLY A 111 12.23 -13.25 -1.54
C GLY A 111 13.52 -14.08 -1.49
N LEU A 112 14.49 -13.69 -0.66
CA LEU A 112 15.72 -14.45 -0.44
C LEU A 112 15.44 -15.82 0.20
N VAL A 113 14.53 -15.88 1.17
CA VAL A 113 14.12 -17.12 1.84
C VAL A 113 13.39 -18.06 0.87
N ILE A 114 12.48 -17.54 0.05
CA ILE A 114 11.75 -18.32 -0.95
C ILE A 114 12.71 -18.92 -1.99
N ARG A 115 13.68 -18.13 -2.46
CA ARG A 115 14.73 -18.61 -3.37
C ARG A 115 15.53 -19.75 -2.75
N LYS A 116 15.93 -19.63 -1.47
CA LYS A 116 16.63 -20.71 -0.75
C LYS A 116 15.79 -21.99 -0.65
N LYS A 117 14.47 -21.86 -0.45
CA LYS A 117 13.56 -23.03 -0.33
C LYS A 117 13.18 -23.69 -1.66
N LYS A 118 12.97 -22.92 -2.72
CA LYS A 118 12.53 -23.42 -4.04
C LYS A 118 13.69 -23.79 -4.99
N GLY A 119 14.93 -23.54 -4.59
CA GLY A 119 16.12 -23.89 -5.39
C GLY A 119 16.12 -23.23 -6.77
N ASN A 120 16.60 -23.96 -7.79
CA ASN A 120 16.89 -23.44 -9.13
C ASN A 120 15.67 -23.18 -10.02
N HIS A 121 14.45 -23.52 -9.58
CA HIS A 121 13.21 -23.21 -10.31
C HIS A 121 12.90 -21.70 -10.30
N PHE A 122 13.53 -20.94 -9.40
CA PHE A 122 13.37 -19.49 -9.29
C PHE A 122 14.69 -18.80 -9.62
N LYS A 123 14.87 -18.41 -10.88
CA LYS A 123 16.05 -17.70 -11.40
C LYS A 123 16.04 -16.21 -10.99
N LEU A 124 15.99 -15.94 -9.69
CA LEU A 124 16.16 -14.58 -9.17
C LEU A 124 17.63 -14.33 -8.85
N ASN A 125 18.20 -13.26 -9.39
CA ASN A 125 19.55 -12.83 -9.01
C ASN A 125 19.53 -12.31 -7.56
N ILE A 126 20.42 -12.82 -6.70
CA ILE A 126 20.47 -12.49 -5.26
C ILE A 126 20.76 -11.00 -5.05
N LEU A 127 21.49 -10.38 -5.97
CA LEU A 127 21.86 -8.97 -5.89
C LEU A 127 20.63 -8.05 -5.89
N ILE A 128 19.56 -8.42 -6.62
CA ILE A 128 18.37 -7.58 -6.78
C ILE A 128 17.67 -7.31 -5.43
N PRO A 129 17.24 -8.32 -4.65
CA PRO A 129 16.59 -8.07 -3.36
C PRO A 129 17.54 -7.48 -2.31
N ILE A 130 18.85 -7.72 -2.39
CA ILE A 130 19.83 -7.11 -1.48
C ILE A 130 19.96 -5.61 -1.76
N LEU A 131 20.12 -5.22 -3.03
CA LEU A 131 20.19 -3.82 -3.41
C LEU A 131 18.88 -3.09 -3.08
N ALA A 132 17.73 -3.74 -3.31
CA ALA A 132 16.43 -3.20 -2.90
C ALA A 132 16.32 -3.02 -1.37
N LEU A 133 16.83 -3.98 -0.58
CA LEU A 133 16.86 -3.87 0.88
C LEU A 133 17.76 -2.71 1.35
N ILE A 134 18.95 -2.58 0.77
CA ILE A 134 19.87 -1.47 1.10
C ILE A 134 19.24 -0.12 0.74
N SER A 135 18.65 -0.01 -0.45
CA SER A 135 17.97 1.21 -0.90
C SER A 135 16.82 1.59 0.04
N THR A 136 15.98 0.63 0.42
CA THR A 136 14.88 0.89 1.35
C THR A 136 15.38 1.29 2.75
N LEU A 137 16.46 0.70 3.25
CA LEU A 137 17.06 1.07 4.53
C LEU A 137 17.67 2.48 4.54
N VAL A 138 18.23 2.92 3.41
CA VAL A 138 18.80 4.26 3.24
C VAL A 138 17.70 5.32 3.13
N VAL A 139 16.56 5.00 2.50
CA VAL A 139 15.44 5.93 2.34
C VAL A 139 14.59 6.04 3.61
N LEU A 140 14.46 4.98 4.40
CA LEU A 140 13.64 4.98 5.61
C LEU A 140 13.90 6.17 6.59
N PRO A 141 15.15 6.56 6.91
CA PRO A 141 15.41 7.68 7.82
C PRO A 141 15.15 9.07 7.22
N THR A 142 14.88 9.20 5.92
CA THR A 142 14.63 10.51 5.28
C THR A 142 13.19 10.99 5.47
N ILE A 143 12.30 10.12 5.95
CA ILE A 143 10.89 10.45 6.17
C ILE A 143 10.72 11.30 7.44
N SER A 144 9.71 12.18 7.41
CA SER A 144 9.29 13.02 8.54
C SER A 144 9.21 12.25 9.86
N ARG A 145 9.80 12.82 10.93
CA ARG A 145 9.81 12.22 12.28
C ARG A 145 8.39 11.94 12.79
N THR A 146 7.43 12.81 12.48
CA THR A 146 6.03 12.66 12.90
C THR A 146 5.41 11.43 12.28
N ALA A 147 5.63 11.22 10.98
CA ALA A 147 5.13 10.04 10.29
C ALA A 147 5.82 8.78 10.80
N MET A 148 7.12 8.84 11.12
CA MET A 148 7.86 7.69 11.66
C MET A 148 7.26 7.21 12.98
N ILE A 149 6.90 8.11 13.89
CA ILE A 149 6.26 7.76 15.17
C ILE A 149 4.90 7.08 14.91
N VAL A 150 4.03 7.72 14.11
CA VAL A 150 2.71 7.16 13.81
C VAL A 150 2.81 5.81 13.10
N GLY A 151 3.72 5.70 12.12
CA GLY A 151 3.98 4.49 11.37
C GLY A 151 4.51 3.35 12.24
N VAL A 152 5.42 3.63 13.17
CA VAL A 152 5.92 2.63 14.14
C VAL A 152 4.79 2.16 15.06
N ILE A 153 3.93 3.07 15.54
CA ILE A 153 2.76 2.70 16.35
C ILE A 153 1.82 1.82 15.54
N LEU A 154 1.49 2.20 14.30
CA LEU A 154 0.59 1.44 13.44
C LEU A 154 1.16 0.05 13.13
N THR A 155 2.47 -0.04 12.92
CA THR A 155 3.18 -1.30 12.67
C THR A 155 3.21 -2.18 13.91
N ALA A 156 3.40 -1.59 15.09
CA ALA A 156 3.32 -2.31 16.36
C ALA A 156 1.92 -2.90 16.56
N ILE A 157 0.86 -2.14 16.26
CA ILE A 157 -0.52 -2.63 16.28
C ILE A 157 -0.72 -3.77 15.27
N GLY A 158 -0.20 -3.63 14.03
CA GLY A 158 -0.26 -4.70 13.04
C GLY A 158 0.45 -5.98 13.48
N CYS A 159 1.62 -5.85 14.09
CA CYS A 159 2.39 -6.98 14.64
C CYS A 159 1.65 -7.66 15.79
N THR A 160 1.04 -6.91 16.71
CA THR A 160 0.30 -7.49 17.83
C THR A 160 -0.95 -8.23 17.36
N LEU A 161 -1.69 -7.69 16.39
CA LEU A 161 -2.82 -8.38 15.76
C LEU A 161 -2.37 -9.68 15.07
N ALA A 162 -1.28 -9.64 14.29
CA ALA A 162 -0.75 -10.81 13.61
C ALA A 162 -0.30 -11.91 14.61
N VAL A 163 0.30 -11.52 15.74
CA VAL A 163 0.69 -12.46 16.80
C VAL A 163 -0.54 -13.02 17.51
N ALA A 164 -1.52 -12.17 17.84
CA ALA A 164 -2.77 -12.59 18.48
C ALA A 164 -3.53 -13.61 17.61
N GLU A 165 -3.63 -13.37 16.30
CA GLU A 165 -4.22 -14.31 15.35
C GLU A 165 -3.46 -15.62 15.30
N ARG A 166 -2.12 -15.58 15.23
CA ARG A 166 -1.29 -16.79 15.27
C ARG A 166 -1.53 -17.61 16.53
N ILE A 167 -1.66 -16.97 17.68
CA ILE A 167 -1.94 -17.63 18.96
C ILE A 167 -3.33 -18.26 18.96
N ILE A 168 -4.37 -17.52 18.53
CA ILE A 168 -5.76 -18.01 18.48
C ILE A 168 -5.91 -19.19 17.51
N LYS A 169 -5.31 -19.11 16.32
CA LYS A 169 -5.38 -20.16 15.29
C LYS A 169 -4.59 -21.41 15.71
N THR A 170 -3.49 -21.25 16.44
CA THR A 170 -2.75 -22.36 17.04
C THR A 170 -3.55 -23.04 18.16
N ARG A 171 -4.24 -22.26 19.01
CA ARG A 171 -5.12 -22.78 20.07
C ARG A 171 -6.31 -23.57 19.53
N ARG A 172 -6.94 -23.11 18.44
CA ARG A 172 -8.05 -23.84 17.78
C ARG A 172 -7.63 -25.17 17.16
N ARG A 173 -6.40 -25.28 16.63
CA ARG A 173 -5.88 -26.54 16.06
C ARG A 173 -5.54 -27.60 17.12
N GLY A 174 -5.30 -27.21 18.38
CA GLY A 174 -5.04 -28.13 19.48
C GLY A 174 -6.29 -28.81 20.07
N ILE A 175 -7.49 -28.30 19.79
CA ILE A 175 -8.77 -28.82 20.34
C ILE A 175 -9.46 -29.80 19.35
N SER A 176 -8.99 -29.86 18.10
CA SER A 176 -9.51 -30.74 17.04
C SER A 176 -8.73 -32.06 16.89
N ARG A 177 -7.95 -32.47 17.90
CA ARG A 177 -7.26 -33.77 17.96
C ARG A 177 -7.73 -34.56 19.16
#